data_AF-A0AA42H3J6-F1
#
_entry.id   AF-A0AA42H3J6-F1
#
_cell.length_a   1.000
_cell.length_b   1.000
_cell.length_c   1.000
_cell.angle_alpha   90.00
_cell.angle_beta   90.00
_cell.angle_gamma   90.00
#
_symmetry.space_group_name_H-M   'P 1'
#
loop_
_entity.id
_entity.type
_entity.pdbx_description
1 polymer ?
#
loop_
_entity_poly.entity_id
_entity_poly.type
_entity_poly.pdbx_seq_one_letter_code
_entity_poly.pdbx_strand_id
1 'polypeptide(L)'
;MAIDFKGAHFPKSVILYAVYFYVRYPGSYRDLQEIMAERGVNVDHATLNRWVVRYAPQIADQAQKRKRRTLASWRVDETYIKVRGQWTYLYRAVDRDGQTLDFMLAERRNLGA
;
A
#
# COMPACT_ATOMS: atom_id res chain seq x y z
N MET A 1 -13.57 -4.37 -12.17
CA MET A 1 -13.60 -3.09 -12.90
C MET A 1 -12.16 -2.63 -13.07
N ALA A 2 -11.73 -2.28 -14.28
CA ALA A 2 -10.36 -1.82 -14.49
C ALA A 2 -10.16 -0.45 -13.84
N ILE A 3 -8.99 -0.22 -13.24
CA ILE A 3 -8.62 1.06 -12.62
C ILE A 3 -8.57 2.13 -13.72
N ASP A 4 -9.32 3.22 -13.53
CA ASP A 4 -9.40 4.31 -14.50
C ASP A 4 -8.29 5.36 -14.27
N PHE A 5 -7.59 5.69 -15.36
CA PHE A 5 -6.52 6.69 -15.39
C PHE A 5 -6.90 7.91 -16.25
N LYS A 6 -8.17 8.02 -16.68
CA LYS A 6 -8.65 9.14 -17.49
C LYS A 6 -8.44 10.47 -16.75
N GLY A 7 -7.95 11.46 -17.50
CA GLY A 7 -7.66 12.80 -17.00
C GLY A 7 -6.32 12.94 -16.27
N ALA A 8 -5.50 11.88 -16.20
CA ALA A 8 -4.13 12.01 -15.70
C ALA A 8 -3.21 12.60 -16.78
N HIS A 9 -2.38 13.57 -16.39
CA HIS A 9 -1.39 14.18 -17.29
C HIS A 9 -0.29 13.20 -17.73
N PHE A 10 0.06 12.25 -16.85
CA PHE A 10 1.12 11.28 -17.11
C PHE A 10 0.56 9.94 -17.61
N PRO A 11 1.32 9.21 -18.44
CA PRO A 11 0.92 7.88 -18.89
C PRO A 11 0.68 6.93 -17.71
N LYS A 12 -0.29 6.03 -17.87
CA LYS A 12 -0.62 4.99 -16.87
C LYS A 12 0.62 4.22 -16.40
N SER A 13 1.55 3.89 -17.30
CA SER A 13 2.77 3.15 -16.97
C SER A 13 3.66 3.90 -15.98
N VAL A 14 3.81 5.22 -16.14
CA VAL A 14 4.59 6.09 -15.25
C VAL A 14 3.97 6.14 -13.85
N ILE A 15 2.65 6.32 -13.80
CA ILE A 15 1.90 6.38 -12.54
C ILE A 15 1.99 5.04 -11.80
N LEU A 16 1.74 3.93 -12.50
CA LEU A 16 1.83 2.60 -11.91
C LEU A 16 3.24 2.28 -11.42
N TYR A 17 4.26 2.70 -12.16
CA TYR A 17 5.65 2.53 -11.76
C TYR A 17 5.95 3.27 -10.45
N ALA A 18 5.56 4.54 -10.35
CA ALA A 18 5.72 5.33 -9.13
C ALA A 18 4.99 4.72 -7.93
N VAL A 19 3.72 4.33 -8.12
CA VAL A 19 2.91 3.72 -7.05
C VAL A 19 3.51 2.37 -6.62
N TYR A 20 3.96 1.55 -7.58
CA TYR A 20 4.64 0.29 -7.29
C TYR A 20 5.90 0.48 -6.44
N PHE A 21 6.76 1.43 -6.80
CA PHE A 21 7.97 1.70 -6.03
C PHE A 21 7.65 2.13 -4.61
N TYR A 22 6.68 3.04 -4.43
CA TYR A 22 6.28 3.50 -3.11
C TYR A 22 5.74 2.39 -2.20
N VAL A 23 4.89 1.50 -2.73
CA VAL A 23 4.28 0.44 -1.89
C VAL A 23 5.20 -0.76 -1.67
N ARG A 24 6.26 -0.91 -2.48
CA ARG A 24 7.17 -2.06 -2.43
C ARG A 24 8.42 -1.81 -1.59
N TYR A 25 8.98 -0.60 -1.67
CA TYR A 25 10.27 -0.28 -1.07
C TYR A 25 10.12 0.78 0.02
N PRO A 26 10.92 0.71 1.10
CA PRO A 26 10.97 1.77 2.09
C PRO A 26 11.55 3.03 1.45
N GLY A 27 10.81 4.13 1.48
CA GLY A 27 11.25 5.42 0.94
C GLY A 27 10.22 6.51 1.16
N SER A 28 10.70 7.75 1.21
CA SER A 28 9.86 8.95 1.25
C SER A 28 9.38 9.33 -0.15
N TYR A 29 8.40 10.23 -0.25
CA TYR A 29 7.98 10.78 -1.54
C TYR A 29 9.07 11.65 -2.20
N ARG A 30 10.05 12.15 -1.44
CA ARG A 30 11.19 12.89 -1.99
C ARG A 30 12.16 11.94 -2.67
N ASP A 31 12.46 10.81 -2.03
CA ASP A 31 13.30 9.76 -2.61
C ASP A 31 12.65 9.22 -3.89
N LEU A 32 11.32 9.05 -3.89
CA LEU A 32 10.59 8.65 -5.09
C LEU A 32 10.68 9.70 -6.20
N GLN A 33 10.62 10.99 -5.88
CA GLN A 33 10.80 12.06 -6.86
C GLN A 33 12.19 11.99 -7.51
N GLU A 34 13.25 11.72 -6.74
CA GLU A 34 14.60 11.53 -7.27
C GLU A 34 14.69 10.31 -8.20
N ILE A 35 14.12 9.17 -7.80
CA ILE A 35 14.03 7.95 -8.62
C ILE A 35 13.30 8.20 -9.95
N MET A 36 12.22 9.00 -9.92
CA MET A 36 11.49 9.36 -11.14
C MET A 36 12.30 10.31 -12.03
N ALA A 37 13.05 11.25 -11.43
CA ALA A 37 13.91 12.17 -12.15
C ALA A 37 15.08 11.45 -12.86
N GLU A 38 15.70 10.46 -12.23
CA GLU A 38 16.72 9.59 -12.87
C GLU A 38 16.19 8.87 -14.12
N ARG A 39 14.88 8.66 -14.19
CA ARG A 39 14.18 8.05 -15.34
C ARG A 39 13.67 9.08 -16.35
N GLY A 40 14.05 10.35 -16.21
CA GLY A 40 13.63 11.44 -17.08
C GLY A 40 12.20 11.93 -16.85
N VAL A 41 11.57 11.57 -15.72
CA VAL A 41 10.21 12.01 -15.37
C VAL A 41 10.29 13.08 -14.29
N ASN A 42 10.16 14.34 -14.69
CA ASN A 42 10.09 15.45 -13.75
C ASN A 42 8.68 15.56 -13.15
N VAL A 43 8.53 15.21 -11.88
CA VAL A 43 7.25 15.23 -11.16
C VAL A 43 7.49 15.56 -9.70
N ASP A 44 6.67 16.45 -9.15
CA ASP A 44 6.77 16.83 -7.73
C ASP A 44 6.27 15.73 -6.79
N HIS A 45 6.94 15.57 -5.64
CA HIS A 45 6.59 14.64 -4.57
C HIS A 45 5.12 14.73 -4.10
N ALA A 46 4.50 15.91 -4.11
CA ALA A 46 3.08 16.04 -3.77
C ALA A 46 2.16 15.44 -4.84
N THR A 47 2.58 15.47 -6.12
CA THR A 47 1.87 14.78 -7.20
C THR A 47 1.97 13.27 -7.05
N LEU A 48 3.15 12.77 -6.70
CA LEU A 48 3.38 11.36 -6.40
C LEU A 48 2.50 10.88 -5.23
N ASN A 49 2.40 11.69 -4.17
CA ASN A 49 1.49 11.43 -3.05
C ASN A 49 0.03 11.33 -3.51
N ARG A 50 -0.45 12.29 -4.31
CA ARG A 50 -1.81 12.23 -4.87
C ARG A 50 -2.06 10.96 -5.68
N TRP A 51 -1.08 10.49 -6.44
CA TRP A 51 -1.20 9.23 -7.18
C TRP A 51 -1.29 8.03 -6.26
N VAL A 52 -0.43 7.94 -5.24
CA VAL A 52 -0.48 6.82 -4.29
C VAL A 52 -1.81 6.80 -3.55
N VAL A 53 -2.25 7.94 -2.99
CA VAL A 53 -3.53 8.05 -2.28
C VAL A 53 -4.70 7.64 -3.17
N ARG A 54 -4.68 8.03 -4.45
CA ARG A 54 -5.75 7.72 -5.40
C ARG A 54 -5.75 6.27 -5.87
N TYR A 55 -4.59 5.74 -6.25
CA TYR A 55 -4.50 4.48 -7.01
C TYR A 55 -4.15 3.28 -6.15
N ALA A 56 -3.37 3.44 -5.07
CA ALA A 56 -2.95 2.29 -4.26
C ALA A 56 -4.14 1.49 -3.67
N PRO A 57 -5.20 2.11 -3.13
CA PRO A 57 -6.37 1.36 -2.62
C PRO A 57 -7.09 0.57 -3.73
N GLN A 58 -7.20 1.15 -4.93
CA GLN A 58 -7.84 0.47 -6.06
C GLN A 58 -7.01 -0.71 -6.56
N ILE A 59 -5.67 -0.56 -6.59
CA ILE A 59 -4.75 -1.65 -6.90
C ILE A 59 -4.87 -2.76 -5.85
N ALA A 60 -4.91 -2.40 -4.57
CA ALA A 60 -5.07 -3.34 -3.47
C ALA A 60 -6.39 -4.13 -3.57
N ASP A 61 -7.52 -3.48 -3.85
CA ASP A 61 -8.81 -4.15 -4.06
C ASP A 61 -8.77 -5.13 -5.24
N GLN A 62 -8.20 -4.72 -6.38
CA GLN A 62 -8.03 -5.62 -7.53
C GLN A 62 -7.08 -6.78 -7.24
N ALA A 63 -6.04 -6.56 -6.44
CA ALA A 63 -5.11 -7.62 -6.01
C ALA A 63 -5.81 -8.60 -5.04
N GLN A 64 -6.60 -8.09 -4.10
CA GLN A 64 -7.35 -8.88 -3.13
C GLN A 64 -8.36 -9.81 -3.83
N LYS A 65 -9.06 -9.32 -4.86
CA LYS A 65 -9.99 -10.14 -5.68
C LYS A 65 -9.32 -11.30 -6.41
N ARG A 66 -8.01 -11.20 -6.66
CA ARG A 66 -7.21 -12.24 -7.33
C ARG A 66 -6.53 -13.18 -6.34
N LYS A 67 -6.61 -12.93 -5.03
CA LYS A 67 -6.05 -13.83 -4.02
C LYS A 67 -6.79 -15.16 -4.06
N ARG A 68 -6.04 -16.24 -3.82
CA ARG A 68 -6.60 -17.58 -3.69
C ARG A 68 -7.49 -17.65 -2.44
N ARG A 69 -8.42 -18.60 -2.43
CA ARG A 69 -9.28 -18.84 -1.28
C ARG A 69 -8.44 -19.24 -0.07
N THR A 70 -8.67 -18.59 1.07
CA THR A 70 -7.98 -18.83 2.33
C THR A 70 -8.04 -20.30 2.73
N LEU A 71 -6.93 -20.84 3.23
CA LEU A 71 -6.85 -22.19 3.79
C LEU A 71 -7.59 -22.27 5.13
N ALA A 72 -7.83 -23.48 5.62
CA ALA A 72 -8.69 -23.74 6.79
C ALA A 72 -8.21 -23.11 8.13
N SER A 73 -6.96 -22.64 8.20
CA SER A 73 -6.37 -22.08 9.42
C SER A 73 -5.61 -20.79 9.11
N TRP A 74 -5.73 -19.80 10.00
CA TRP A 74 -5.02 -18.52 9.94
C TRP A 74 -4.51 -18.14 11.33
N ARG A 75 -3.52 -17.24 11.38
CA ARG A 75 -2.92 -16.66 12.59
C ARG A 75 -2.93 -15.14 12.48
N VAL A 76 -2.80 -14.46 13.61
CA VAL A 76 -2.69 -13.00 13.67
C VAL A 76 -1.37 -12.62 14.32
N ASP A 77 -0.60 -11.78 13.63
CA ASP A 77 0.55 -11.11 14.20
C ASP A 77 0.12 -9.71 14.67
N GLU A 78 0.45 -9.34 15.91
CA GLU A 78 0.27 -7.99 16.46
C GLU A 78 1.62 -7.26 16.44
N THR A 79 1.65 -6.04 15.92
CA THR A 79 2.79 -5.13 16.03
C THR A 79 2.32 -3.71 16.33
N TYR A 80 3.21 -2.85 16.81
CA TYR A 80 2.89 -1.47 17.14
C TYR A 80 3.66 -0.51 16.24
N ILE A 81 2.96 0.45 15.64
CA ILE A 81 3.52 1.44 14.72
C ILE A 81 3.12 2.85 15.17
N LYS A 82 3.94 3.86 14.84
CA LYS A 82 3.58 5.26 15.12
C LYS A 82 2.80 5.86 13.96
N VAL A 83 1.57 6.30 14.22
CA VAL A 83 0.76 7.07 13.28
C VAL A 83 0.64 8.48 13.83
N ARG A 84 1.15 9.47 13.07
CA ARG A 84 1.18 10.88 13.51
C ARG A 84 1.78 11.08 14.92
N GLY A 85 2.80 10.31 15.25
CA GLY A 85 3.51 10.35 16.54
C GLY A 85 2.86 9.54 17.67
N GLN A 86 1.64 9.03 17.49
CA GLN A 86 0.95 8.20 18.48
C GLN A 86 1.15 6.72 18.17
N TRP A 87 1.36 5.91 19.21
CA TRP A 87 1.44 4.44 19.05
C TRP A 87 0.07 3.86 18.73
N THR A 88 0.03 3.00 17.72
CA THR A 88 -1.17 2.34 17.19
C THR A 88 -0.86 0.87 16.95
N TYR A 89 -1.84 0.00 17.14
CA TYR A 89 -1.71 -1.44 16.98
C TYR A 89 -2.08 -1.85 15.55
N LEU A 90 -1.16 -2.52 14.87
CA LEU A 90 -1.35 -3.11 13.56
C LEU A 90 -1.43 -4.63 13.69
N TYR A 91 -2.56 -5.19 13.32
CA TYR A 91 -2.81 -6.62 13.25
C TYR A 91 -2.70 -7.08 11.80
N ARG A 92 -2.01 -8.19 11.57
CA ARG A 92 -1.88 -8.83 10.26
C ARG A 92 -2.39 -10.26 10.33
N ALA A 93 -3.43 -10.58 9.59
CA ALA A 93 -3.90 -11.95 9.44
C ALA A 93 -3.07 -12.66 8.36
N VAL A 94 -2.53 -13.83 8.67
CA VAL A 94 -1.73 -14.66 7.77
C VAL A 94 -2.23 -16.09 7.74
N ASP A 95 -2.21 -16.75 6.58
CA ASP A 95 -2.53 -18.16 6.49
C ASP A 95 -1.32 -19.07 6.86
N ARG A 96 -1.53 -20.38 6.79
CA ARG A 96 -0.49 -21.38 7.10
C ARG A 96 0.72 -21.35 6.15
N ASP A 97 0.58 -20.81 4.95
CA ASP A 97 1.65 -20.71 3.96
C ASP A 97 2.34 -19.34 4.02
N GLY A 98 1.96 -18.50 4.99
CA GLY A 98 2.50 -17.16 5.19
C GLY A 98 1.91 -16.10 4.27
N GLN A 99 0.83 -16.40 3.54
CA GLN A 99 0.15 -15.40 2.73
C GLN A 99 -0.66 -14.46 3.62
N THR A 100 -0.48 -13.15 3.40
CA THR A 100 -1.27 -12.16 4.12
C THR A 100 -2.71 -12.13 3.61
N LEU A 101 -3.64 -12.28 4.53
CA LEU A 101 -5.08 -12.29 4.28
C LEU A 101 -5.63 -10.87 4.36
N ASP A 102 -5.38 -10.20 5.48
CA ASP A 102 -5.91 -8.87 5.77
C ASP A 102 -5.08 -8.13 6.84
N PHE A 103 -5.34 -6.84 6.99
CA PHE A 103 -4.75 -5.96 8.00
C PHE A 103 -5.83 -5.19 8.75
N MET A 104 -5.62 -4.98 10.04
CA MET A 104 -6.46 -4.11 10.86
C MET A 104 -5.58 -3.16 11.66
N LEU A 105 -5.93 -1.88 11.67
CA LEU A 105 -5.26 -0.86 12.47
C LEU A 105 -6.21 -0.39 13.58
N ALA A 106 -5.76 -0.39 14.83
CA ALA A 106 -6.57 0.04 15.97
C ALA A 106 -5.77 0.94 16.93
N GLU A 107 -6.40 2.01 17.40
CA GLU A 107 -5.81 2.92 18.40
C GLU A 107 -5.59 2.26 19.75
N ARG A 108 -6.44 1.29 20.10
CA ARG A 108 -6.38 0.54 21.35
C ARG A 108 -5.99 -0.90 21.07
N ARG A 109 -5.33 -1.51 22.06
CA ARG A 109 -5.03 -2.93 22.02
C ARG A 109 -6.34 -3.70 22.18
N ASN A 110 -6.70 -4.45 21.15
CA ASN A 110 -7.84 -5.35 21.17
C ASN A 110 -7.33 -6.72 21.57
N LEU A 111 -7.08 -6.88 22.87
CA LEU A 111 -7.00 -8.19 23.48
C LEU A 111 -8.44 -8.63 23.74
N GLY A 112 -8.98 -9.50 22.89
CA GLY A 112 -10.03 -10.38 23.36
C GLY A 112 -9.46 -11.20 24.51
N ALA A 113 -10.09 -11.11 25.69
CA ALA A 113 -9.89 -12.01 26.82
C ALA A 113 -10.22 -13.46 26.42
#